data_AF-A0A397CPM4-F1
#
_entry.id   AF-A0A397CPM4-F1
#
_cell.length_a   1.000
_cell.length_b   1.000
_cell.length_c   1.000
_cell.angle_alpha   90.00
_cell.angle_beta   90.00
_cell.angle_gamma   90.00
#
_symmetry.space_group_name_H-M   'P 1'
#
loop_
_entity.id
_entity.type
_entity.pdbx_description
1 polymer ?
#
loop_
_entity_poly.entity_id
_entity_poly.type
_entity_poly.pdbx_seq_one_letter_code
_entity_poly.pdbx_strand_id
1 'polypeptide(L)'
;MMETNATRAQVELRDVVSRCIERSYDSIRSLTATLPSVASVTDRRTQTLAQLVDARMVFEKLLAATRWSVQTPIAEQCTEVHRHMKHFQGQLDETTDRLHYMHAALNEAKVPHYDLHAAIDVLYGGSYSRLPRVIHNATMLPPRRGPRPTSDDDDNNHARNLCRVQEINDTIRFRLIEEDIPDLFTDIRVADGCATTFVAGQFHVVFTVNGREPDSLWRVVSARTILSDDIRRPTAFKVSTANLRVIAANAPTPEHNDHLKHLVQKVVTASASPFVGACAVLQDFCSRLALQILLAQGHGLVIARWP
;
A
#
# COMPACT_ATOMS: atom_id res chain seq x y z
N MET A 1 8.88 -6.56 45.18
CA MET A 1 9.98 -5.58 45.01
C MET A 1 9.54 -4.51 44.04
N MET A 2 8.98 -3.41 44.54
CA MET A 2 8.77 -2.18 43.77
C MET A 2 9.33 -1.04 44.63
N GLU A 3 10.64 -0.87 44.54
CA GLU A 3 11.34 0.27 45.14
C GLU A 3 10.87 1.56 44.44
N THR A 4 10.10 2.37 45.16
CA THR A 4 10.38 3.79 45.41
C THR A 4 11.21 4.54 44.35
N ASN A 5 10.73 4.64 43.11
CA ASN A 5 11.33 5.56 42.13
C ASN A 5 11.00 7.05 42.40
N ALA A 6 10.18 7.36 43.41
CA ALA A 6 9.79 8.73 43.74
C ALA A 6 10.86 9.51 44.52
N THR A 7 11.77 8.83 45.24
CA THR A 7 12.86 9.51 45.98
C THR A 7 14.04 9.91 45.11
N ARG A 8 14.05 9.50 43.83
CA ARG A 8 15.22 9.68 42.95
C ARG A 8 15.31 11.08 42.31
N ALA A 9 14.34 11.97 42.57
CA ALA A 9 14.26 13.29 41.92
C ALA A 9 14.20 14.47 42.90
N GLN A 10 14.31 14.25 44.21
CA GLN A 10 14.42 15.33 45.18
C GLN A 10 15.88 15.48 45.60
N VAL A 11 16.40 16.71 45.47
CA VAL A 11 17.78 17.05 45.84
C VAL A 11 17.71 18.01 47.02
N GLU A 12 18.52 17.78 48.05
CA GLU A 12 18.58 18.67 49.20
C GLU A 12 19.07 20.06 48.78
N LEU A 13 18.37 21.11 49.23
CA LEU A 13 18.72 22.49 48.91
C LEU A 13 20.15 22.84 49.36
N ARG A 14 20.63 22.26 50.46
CA ARG A 14 22.00 22.42 50.95
C ARG A 14 23.02 22.04 49.89
N ASP A 15 22.82 20.90 49.22
CA ASP A 15 23.77 20.37 48.24
C ASP A 15 23.75 21.20 46.95
N VAL A 16 22.61 21.78 46.60
CA VAL A 16 22.51 22.74 45.50
C VAL A 16 23.25 24.03 45.83
N VAL A 17 23.09 24.55 47.05
CA VAL A 17 23.76 25.77 47.51
C VAL A 17 25.28 25.56 47.55
N SER A 18 25.77 24.45 48.11
CA SER A 18 27.21 24.16 48.20
C SER A 18 27.83 24.07 46.80
N ARG A 19 27.22 23.32 45.87
CA ARG A 19 27.70 23.22 44.48
C ARG A 19 27.67 24.55 43.74
N CYS A 20 26.67 25.39 43.98
CA CYS A 20 26.64 26.75 43.40
C CYS A 20 27.80 27.61 43.90
N ILE A 21 28.13 27.52 45.20
CA ILE A 21 29.25 28.25 45.80
C ILE A 21 30.58 27.72 45.28
N GLU A 22 30.79 26.40 45.28
CA GLU A 22 31.98 25.73 44.74
C GLU A 22 32.21 26.13 43.28
N ARG A 23 31.16 26.03 42.45
CA ARG A 23 31.23 26.45 41.04
C ARG A 23 31.60 27.92 40.88
N SER A 24 31.02 28.83 41.68
CA SER A 24 31.36 30.25 41.62
C SER A 24 32.79 30.51 42.06
N TYR A 25 33.27 29.80 43.08
CA TYR A 25 34.65 29.90 43.56
C TYR A 25 35.65 29.39 42.51
N ASP A 26 35.37 28.24 41.89
CA ASP A 26 36.19 27.68 40.81
C ASP A 26 36.21 28.58 39.57
N SER A 27 35.06 29.20 39.23
CA SER A 27 34.98 30.18 38.13
C SER A 27 35.86 31.41 38.41
N ILE A 28 35.83 31.94 39.63
CA ILE A 28 36.69 33.07 40.01
C ILE A 28 38.16 32.65 40.05
N ARG A 29 38.46 31.46 40.58
CA ARG A 29 39.83 30.92 40.65
C ARG A 29 40.43 30.73 39.26
N SER A 30 39.68 30.12 38.34
CA SER A 30 40.10 29.98 36.94
C SER A 30 40.31 31.33 36.28
N LEU A 31 39.40 32.29 36.50
CA LEU A 31 39.52 33.65 35.99
C LEU A 31 40.81 34.33 36.47
N THR A 32 41.15 34.22 37.75
CA THR A 32 42.40 34.78 38.31
C THR A 32 43.67 34.14 37.72
N ALA A 33 43.62 32.87 37.32
CA ALA A 33 44.72 32.22 36.63
C ALA A 33 44.85 32.67 35.16
N THR A 34 43.73 32.96 34.48
CA THR A 34 43.73 33.37 33.06
C THR A 34 43.96 34.87 32.85
N LEU A 35 43.59 35.72 33.81
CA LEU A 35 43.66 37.18 33.73
C LEU A 35 45.07 37.74 33.42
N PRO A 36 46.15 37.24 34.04
CA PRO A 36 47.52 37.71 33.76
C PRO A 36 48.00 37.40 32.33
N SER A 37 47.43 36.39 31.68
CA SER A 37 47.82 35.96 30.33
C SER A 37 47.23 36.84 29.21
N VAL A 38 46.25 37.70 29.52
CA VAL A 38 45.56 38.51 28.53
C VAL A 38 46.23 39.89 28.45
N ALA A 39 46.85 40.21 27.32
CA ALA A 39 47.59 41.47 27.14
C ALA A 39 46.67 42.71 27.10
N SER A 40 45.47 42.59 26.51
CA SER A 40 44.52 43.69 26.34
C SER A 40 43.77 44.04 27.63
N VAL A 41 43.71 45.32 28.00
CA VAL A 41 42.99 45.79 29.21
C VAL A 41 41.48 45.75 29.01
N THR A 42 41.00 45.97 27.78
CA THR A 42 39.55 45.93 27.46
C THR A 42 39.02 44.51 27.53
N ASP A 43 39.77 43.53 27.02
CA ASP A 43 39.34 42.13 26.99
C ASP A 43 39.35 41.50 28.38
N ARG A 44 40.29 41.91 29.24
CA ARG A 44 40.27 41.54 30.67
C ARG A 44 39.00 42.03 31.35
N ARG A 45 38.58 43.28 31.08
CA ARG A 45 37.35 43.85 31.67
C ARG A 45 36.11 43.13 31.17
N THR A 46 35.97 42.87 29.88
CA THR A 46 34.80 42.18 29.33
C THR A 46 34.69 40.75 29.85
N GLN A 47 35.80 40.00 29.93
CA GLN A 47 35.81 38.65 30.49
C GLN A 47 35.43 38.63 31.97
N THR A 48 35.93 39.57 32.78
CA THR A 48 35.55 39.67 34.20
C THR A 48 34.06 40.02 34.37
N LEU A 49 33.54 40.96 33.59
CA LEU A 49 32.14 41.35 33.66
C LEU A 49 31.21 40.22 33.23
N ALA A 50 31.57 39.49 32.17
CA ALA A 50 30.79 38.34 31.72
C ALA A 50 30.66 37.27 32.83
N GLN A 51 31.77 36.91 33.47
CA GLN A 51 31.76 35.93 34.57
C GLN A 51 30.97 36.40 35.80
N LEU A 52 31.03 37.70 36.14
CA LEU A 52 30.23 38.27 37.23
C LEU A 52 28.73 38.27 36.91
N VAL A 53 28.37 38.56 35.66
CA VAL A 53 26.99 38.49 35.19
C VAL A 53 26.48 37.05 35.24
N ASP A 54 27.27 36.07 34.79
CA ASP A 54 26.92 34.66 34.84
C ASP A 54 26.73 34.16 36.29
N ALA A 55 27.65 34.53 37.19
CA ALA A 55 27.55 34.21 38.61
C ALA A 55 26.27 34.80 39.23
N ARG A 56 25.99 36.08 38.92
CA ARG A 56 24.77 36.76 39.37
C ARG A 56 23.50 36.03 38.91
N MET A 57 23.42 35.62 37.64
CA MET A 57 22.24 34.89 37.13
C MET A 57 22.04 33.55 37.85
N VAL A 58 23.11 32.84 38.19
CA VAL A 58 23.02 31.58 38.96
C VAL A 58 22.49 31.83 40.37
N PHE A 59 22.97 32.87 41.05
CA PHE A 59 22.49 33.23 42.39
C PHE A 59 21.07 33.79 42.39
N GLU A 60 20.64 34.50 41.34
CA GLU A 60 19.24 34.92 41.17
C GLU A 60 18.30 33.72 41.00
N LYS A 61 18.72 32.68 40.24
CA LYS A 61 17.97 31.41 40.14
C LYS A 61 17.94 30.65 41.48
N LEU A 62 19.06 30.64 42.21
CA LEU A 62 19.12 30.03 43.54
C LEU A 62 18.19 30.75 44.53
N LEU A 63 18.13 32.09 44.47
CA LEU A 63 17.21 32.89 45.28
C LEU A 63 15.75 32.59 44.97
N ALA A 64 15.42 32.38 43.69
CA ALA A 64 14.08 31.93 43.33
C ALA A 64 13.81 30.54 43.95
N ALA A 65 14.72 29.58 43.78
CA ALA A 65 14.53 28.24 44.34
C ALA A 65 14.39 28.23 45.88
N THR A 66 15.14 29.07 46.61
CA THR A 66 15.03 29.18 48.07
C THR A 66 13.74 29.84 48.53
N ARG A 67 13.20 30.81 47.77
CA ARG A 67 11.87 31.39 48.06
C ARG A 67 10.76 30.36 47.88
N TRP A 68 10.89 29.50 46.87
CA TRP A 68 9.93 28.43 46.59
C TRP A 68 10.05 27.24 47.54
N SER A 69 11.23 27.00 48.13
CA SER A 69 11.42 25.87 49.05
C SER A 69 10.59 25.97 50.33
N VAL A 70 10.09 27.15 50.70
CA VAL A 70 9.16 27.30 51.83
C VAL A 70 7.87 26.50 51.63
N GLN A 71 7.45 26.28 50.37
CA GLN A 71 6.24 25.53 50.03
C GLN A 71 6.48 24.02 49.83
N THR A 72 7.72 23.54 50.05
CA THR A 72 8.09 22.12 49.91
C THR A 72 7.17 21.14 50.66
N PRO A 73 6.76 21.35 51.93
CA PRO A 73 5.93 20.36 52.63
C PRO A 73 4.53 20.21 52.00
N ILE A 74 3.97 21.28 51.42
CA ILE A 74 2.70 21.23 50.69
C ILE A 74 2.88 20.49 49.37
N ALA A 75 3.99 20.77 48.66
CA ALA A 75 4.32 20.08 47.42
C ALA A 75 4.51 18.57 47.66
N GLU A 76 5.20 18.18 48.73
CA GLU A 76 5.38 16.77 49.12
C GLU A 76 4.04 16.07 49.38
N GLN A 77 3.13 16.69 50.13
CA GLN A 77 1.78 16.15 50.35
C GLN A 77 1.01 15.99 49.04
N CYS A 78 1.05 16.98 48.15
CA CYS A 78 0.42 16.89 46.83
C CYS A 78 1.04 15.77 45.97
N THR A 79 2.37 15.61 46.00
CA THR A 79 3.04 14.52 45.27
C THR A 79 2.65 13.15 45.80
N GLU A 80 2.48 13.02 47.12
CA GLU A 80 2.05 11.78 47.77
C GLU A 80 0.60 11.44 47.44
N VAL A 81 -0.31 12.43 47.47
CA VAL A 81 -1.70 12.27 47.00
C VAL A 81 -1.73 11.88 45.53
N HIS A 82 -0.92 12.52 44.68
CA HIS A 82 -0.83 12.18 43.27
C HIS A 82 -0.30 10.75 43.05
N ARG A 83 0.67 10.31 43.86
CA ARG A 83 1.20 8.94 43.85
C ARG A 83 0.11 7.92 44.19
N HIS A 84 -0.68 8.18 45.24
CA HIS A 84 -1.82 7.34 45.60
C HIS A 84 -2.88 7.31 44.50
N MET A 85 -3.22 8.46 43.91
CA MET A 85 -4.17 8.52 42.79
C MET A 85 -3.72 7.67 41.61
N LYS A 86 -2.44 7.74 41.22
CA LYS A 86 -1.89 6.89 40.16
C LYS A 86 -1.91 5.41 40.51
N HIS A 87 -1.67 5.06 41.77
CA HIS A 87 -1.75 3.69 42.23
C HIS A 87 -3.18 3.14 42.09
N PHE A 88 -4.19 3.91 42.55
CA PHE A 88 -5.59 3.52 42.40
C PHE A 88 -6.04 3.42 40.94
N GLN A 89 -5.57 4.33 40.08
CA GLN A 89 -5.85 4.23 38.66
C GLN A 89 -5.29 2.94 38.06
N GLY A 90 -4.03 2.59 38.36
CA GLY A 90 -3.45 1.33 37.89
C GLY A 90 -4.20 0.10 38.40
N GLN A 91 -4.69 0.12 39.64
CA GLN A 91 -5.54 -0.95 40.16
C GLN A 91 -6.89 -1.04 39.44
N LEU A 92 -7.53 0.09 39.12
CA LEU A 92 -8.78 0.11 38.37
C LEU A 92 -8.61 -0.46 36.97
N ASP A 93 -7.54 -0.06 36.27
CA ASP A 93 -7.22 -0.57 34.94
C ASP A 93 -6.98 -2.09 34.99
N GLU A 94 -6.18 -2.56 35.95
CA GLU A 94 -5.93 -4.00 36.13
C GLU A 94 -7.20 -4.79 36.48
N THR A 95 -8.10 -4.23 37.31
CA THR A 95 -9.38 -4.90 37.60
C THR A 95 -10.29 -4.96 36.39
N THR A 96 -10.29 -3.91 35.57
CA THR A 96 -11.08 -3.86 34.32
C THR A 96 -10.60 -4.92 33.35
N ASP A 97 -9.28 -5.04 33.17
CA ASP A 97 -8.68 -6.07 32.32
C ASP A 97 -9.02 -7.46 32.82
N ARG A 98 -8.88 -7.71 34.13
CA ARG A 98 -9.24 -9.01 34.73
C ARG A 98 -10.71 -9.36 34.52
N LEU A 99 -11.63 -8.40 34.69
CA LEU A 99 -13.05 -8.61 34.45
C LEU A 99 -13.34 -8.91 32.97
N HIS A 100 -12.64 -8.24 32.05
CA HIS A 100 -12.77 -8.51 30.62
C HIS A 100 -12.32 -9.93 30.26
N TYR A 101 -11.17 -10.37 30.78
CA TYR A 101 -10.68 -11.74 30.58
C TYR A 101 -11.61 -12.78 31.22
N MET A 102 -12.12 -12.52 32.42
CA MET A 102 -13.11 -13.40 33.05
C MET A 102 -14.39 -13.52 32.24
N HIS A 103 -14.89 -12.41 31.66
CA HIS A 103 -16.07 -12.44 30.80
C HIS A 103 -15.85 -13.31 29.55
N ALA A 104 -14.68 -13.22 28.91
CA ALA A 104 -14.33 -14.08 27.79
C ALA A 104 -14.28 -15.56 28.20
N ALA A 105 -13.60 -15.88 29.32
CA ALA A 105 -13.52 -17.24 29.83
C ALA A 105 -14.90 -17.81 30.22
N LEU A 106 -15.79 -17.00 30.79
CA LEU A 106 -17.16 -17.41 31.10
C LEU A 106 -17.99 -17.69 29.84
N ASN A 107 -17.76 -16.92 28.76
CA ASN A 107 -18.43 -17.19 27.49
C ASN A 107 -17.96 -18.51 26.85
N GLU A 108 -16.69 -18.87 26.99
CA GLU A 108 -16.18 -20.18 26.55
C GLU A 108 -16.72 -21.34 27.38
N ALA A 109 -16.89 -21.13 28.69
CA ALA A 109 -17.48 -22.13 29.59
C ALA A 109 -18.99 -22.32 29.34
N LYS A 110 -19.65 -21.36 28.68
CA LYS A 110 -21.08 -21.44 28.38
C LYS A 110 -21.33 -22.47 27.29
N VAL A 111 -22.16 -23.47 27.59
CA VAL A 111 -22.64 -24.42 26.59
C VAL A 111 -23.53 -23.66 25.58
N PRO A 112 -23.24 -23.73 24.27
CA PRO A 112 -24.07 -23.09 23.26
C PRO A 112 -25.43 -23.81 23.17
N HIS A 113 -26.45 -23.07 22.75
CA HIS A 113 -27.75 -23.67 22.46
C HIS A 113 -27.63 -24.54 21.21
N TYR A 114 -28.01 -25.82 21.32
CA TYR A 114 -27.91 -26.76 20.21
C TYR A 114 -29.03 -26.50 19.19
N ASP A 115 -28.67 -26.29 17.92
CA ASP A 115 -29.64 -26.17 16.83
C ASP A 115 -30.04 -27.55 16.31
N LEU A 116 -31.13 -28.09 16.87
CA LEU A 116 -31.67 -29.39 16.48
C LEU A 116 -32.21 -29.40 15.05
N HIS A 117 -32.76 -28.28 14.57
CA HIS A 117 -33.33 -28.23 13.22
C HIS A 117 -32.23 -28.31 12.16
N ALA A 118 -31.15 -27.57 12.35
CA ALA A 118 -29.95 -27.70 11.53
C ALA A 118 -29.37 -29.12 11.54
N ALA A 119 -29.29 -29.75 12.72
CA ALA A 119 -28.78 -31.11 12.85
C ALA A 119 -29.65 -32.12 12.07
N ILE A 120 -30.98 -31.97 12.11
CA ILE A 120 -31.92 -32.79 11.34
C ILE A 120 -31.72 -32.57 9.83
N ASP A 121 -31.63 -31.31 9.39
CA ASP A 121 -31.43 -30.98 7.97
C ASP A 121 -30.13 -31.60 7.41
N VAL A 122 -29.04 -31.57 8.17
CA VAL A 122 -27.77 -32.20 7.77
C VAL A 122 -27.85 -33.73 7.83
N LEU A 123 -28.45 -34.28 8.88
CA LEU A 123 -28.50 -35.73 9.09
C LEU A 123 -29.41 -36.44 8.06
N TYR A 124 -30.57 -35.86 7.78
CA TYR A 124 -31.56 -36.44 6.85
C TYR A 124 -31.49 -35.85 5.44
N GLY A 125 -31.20 -34.56 5.31
CA GLY A 125 -31.16 -33.84 4.04
C GLY A 125 -29.77 -33.72 3.42
N GLY A 126 -28.72 -34.18 4.10
CA GLY A 126 -27.32 -34.13 3.63
C GLY A 126 -26.75 -32.72 3.41
N SER A 127 -27.54 -31.68 3.69
CA SER A 127 -27.19 -30.29 3.41
C SER A 127 -27.89 -29.35 4.39
N TYR A 128 -27.23 -28.22 4.68
CA TYR A 128 -27.76 -27.21 5.59
C TYR A 128 -28.67 -26.25 4.81
N SER A 129 -29.99 -26.45 4.88
CA SER A 129 -30.95 -25.72 4.02
C SER A 129 -31.18 -24.26 4.42
N ARG A 130 -30.93 -23.90 5.69
CA ARG A 130 -31.32 -22.62 6.30
C ARG A 130 -30.17 -21.64 6.50
N LEU A 131 -29.05 -21.82 5.79
CA LEU A 131 -27.88 -20.96 5.98
C LEU A 131 -28.21 -19.52 5.55
N PRO A 132 -28.03 -18.50 6.42
CA PRO A 132 -28.19 -17.11 6.02
C PRO A 132 -27.30 -16.78 4.82
N ARG A 133 -27.90 -16.16 3.79
CA ARG A 133 -27.20 -15.80 2.53
C ARG A 133 -25.95 -14.93 2.75
N VAL A 134 -25.89 -14.20 3.86
CA VAL A 134 -24.72 -13.40 4.28
C VAL A 134 -23.49 -14.28 4.48
N ILE A 135 -23.64 -15.49 5.03
CA ILE A 135 -22.54 -16.44 5.18
C ILE A 135 -22.17 -16.98 3.81
N HIS A 136 -23.13 -17.27 2.94
CA HIS A 136 -22.85 -17.72 1.58
C HIS A 136 -21.97 -16.74 0.79
N ASN A 137 -22.12 -15.44 1.03
CA ASN A 137 -21.31 -14.38 0.43
C ASN A 137 -19.95 -14.22 1.14
N ALA A 138 -19.88 -14.45 2.45
CA ALA A 138 -18.66 -14.30 3.24
C ALA A 138 -17.72 -15.53 3.18
N THR A 139 -18.26 -16.76 3.04
CA THR A 139 -17.48 -17.99 2.90
C THR A 139 -17.11 -18.32 1.45
N MET A 140 -17.57 -17.54 0.47
CA MET A 140 -16.94 -17.47 -0.85
C MET A 140 -15.59 -16.73 -0.73
N LEU A 141 -14.65 -17.27 0.05
CA LEU A 141 -13.27 -17.23 -0.41
C LEU A 141 -13.25 -17.89 -1.80
N PRO A 142 -12.53 -17.36 -2.81
CA PRO A 142 -12.24 -18.15 -3.99
C PRO A 142 -11.71 -19.51 -3.51
N PRO A 143 -12.21 -20.64 -4.04
CA PRO A 143 -11.91 -21.96 -3.50
C PRO A 143 -10.41 -22.04 -3.24
N ARG A 144 -10.06 -22.21 -1.97
CA ARG A 144 -8.68 -22.38 -1.53
C ARG A 144 -8.08 -23.45 -2.45
N ARG A 145 -7.04 -23.04 -3.19
CA ARG A 145 -6.31 -23.85 -4.17
C ARG A 145 -6.26 -25.32 -3.74
N GLY A 146 -7.00 -26.14 -4.45
CA GLY A 146 -7.01 -27.59 -4.38
C GLY A 146 -7.98 -28.06 -5.46
N PRO A 147 -7.54 -28.83 -6.47
CA PRO A 147 -8.46 -29.38 -7.45
C PRO A 147 -9.39 -30.32 -6.69
N ARG A 148 -10.66 -29.92 -6.56
CA ARG A 148 -11.70 -30.84 -6.10
C ARG A 148 -11.80 -31.91 -7.19
N PRO A 149 -11.66 -33.21 -6.88
CA PRO A 149 -11.74 -34.23 -7.89
C PRO A 149 -13.15 -34.20 -8.49
N THR A 150 -13.13 -34.08 -9.80
CA THR A 150 -14.25 -34.18 -10.70
C THR A 150 -14.90 -35.56 -10.57
N SER A 151 -16.11 -35.64 -10.03
CA SER A 151 -16.92 -36.85 -10.01
C SER A 151 -18.39 -36.48 -10.18
N ASP A 152 -18.93 -36.87 -11.33
CA ASP A 152 -20.32 -37.02 -11.76
C ASP A 152 -21.20 -35.75 -11.89
N ASP A 153 -20.86 -34.61 -11.26
CA ASP A 153 -21.52 -33.32 -11.49
C ASP A 153 -20.87 -32.47 -12.60
N ASP A 154 -19.76 -32.95 -13.19
CA ASP A 154 -18.95 -32.17 -14.12
C ASP A 154 -19.52 -32.09 -15.53
N ASP A 155 -20.23 -33.10 -16.01
CA ASP A 155 -20.84 -33.04 -17.35
C ASP A 155 -21.97 -32.00 -17.38
N ASN A 156 -22.77 -31.92 -16.32
CA ASN A 156 -23.83 -30.93 -16.20
C ASN A 156 -23.26 -29.52 -15.94
N ASN A 157 -22.21 -29.39 -15.13
CA ASN A 157 -21.54 -28.10 -14.92
C ASN A 157 -20.76 -27.64 -16.16
N HIS A 158 -20.13 -28.55 -16.90
CA HIS A 158 -19.44 -28.25 -18.15
C HIS A 158 -20.43 -27.84 -19.24
N ALA A 159 -21.53 -28.59 -19.42
CA ALA A 159 -22.61 -28.22 -20.33
C ALA A 159 -23.21 -26.85 -19.95
N ARG A 160 -23.46 -26.61 -18.67
CA ARG A 160 -23.99 -25.32 -18.18
C ARG A 160 -23.00 -24.18 -18.36
N ASN A 161 -21.70 -24.43 -18.22
CA ASN A 161 -20.66 -23.44 -18.49
C ASN A 161 -20.54 -23.16 -19.99
N LEU A 162 -20.66 -24.18 -20.83
CA LEU A 162 -20.67 -24.02 -22.29
C LEU A 162 -21.89 -23.21 -22.74
N CYS A 163 -23.08 -23.49 -22.20
CA CYS A 163 -24.29 -22.69 -22.44
C CYS A 163 -24.09 -21.24 -22.00
N ARG A 164 -23.49 -20.98 -20.83
CA ARG A 164 -23.19 -19.61 -20.38
C ARG A 164 -22.22 -18.88 -21.29
N VAL A 165 -21.17 -19.56 -21.77
CA VAL A 165 -20.21 -18.99 -22.72
C VAL A 165 -20.89 -18.66 -24.05
N GLN A 166 -21.82 -19.51 -24.49
CA GLN A 166 -22.66 -19.23 -25.67
C GLN A 166 -23.56 -18.01 -25.46
N GLU A 167 -24.24 -17.89 -24.32
CA GLU A 167 -25.04 -16.71 -23.97
C GLU A 167 -24.21 -15.42 -23.99
N ILE A 168 -22.97 -15.47 -23.49
CA ILE A 168 -22.04 -14.32 -23.54
C ILE A 168 -21.64 -14.02 -24.99
N ASN A 169 -21.32 -15.04 -25.79
CA ASN A 169 -21.00 -14.86 -27.21
C ASN A 169 -22.15 -14.19 -27.98
N ASP A 170 -23.40 -14.59 -27.71
CA ASP A 170 -24.57 -14.01 -28.36
C ASP A 170 -24.81 -12.56 -27.92
N THR A 171 -24.58 -12.27 -26.63
CA THR A 171 -24.62 -10.90 -26.11
C THR A 171 -23.55 -10.02 -26.79
N ILE A 172 -22.34 -10.53 -26.95
CA ILE A 172 -21.24 -9.83 -27.64
C ILE A 172 -21.57 -9.59 -29.11
N ARG A 173 -22.14 -10.58 -29.81
CA ARG A 173 -22.55 -10.44 -31.22
C ARG A 173 -23.63 -9.38 -31.38
N PHE A 174 -24.63 -9.37 -30.49
CA PHE A 174 -25.69 -8.37 -30.51
C PHE A 174 -25.12 -6.95 -30.31
N ARG A 175 -24.23 -6.78 -29.33
CA ARG A 175 -23.60 -5.48 -29.04
C ARG A 175 -22.69 -5.00 -30.16
N LEU A 176 -21.99 -5.90 -30.84
CA LEU A 176 -21.17 -5.53 -32.01
C LEU A 176 -22.01 -4.99 -33.18
N ILE A 177 -23.30 -5.31 -33.26
CA ILE A 177 -24.20 -4.77 -34.29
C ILE A 177 -24.65 -3.34 -33.96
N GLU A 178 -24.79 -3.02 -32.66
CA GLU A 178 -25.23 -1.70 -32.20
C GLU A 178 -24.11 -0.65 -32.19
N GLU A 179 -22.86 -1.10 -32.10
CA GLU A 179 -21.68 -0.24 -31.92
C GLU A 179 -21.01 0.15 -33.24
N ASP A 180 -20.41 1.34 -33.26
CA ASP A 180 -19.64 1.81 -34.41
C ASP A 180 -18.26 1.12 -34.48
N ILE A 181 -18.11 0.23 -35.46
CA ILE A 181 -16.87 -0.52 -35.72
C ILE A 181 -16.00 0.25 -36.72
N PRO A 182 -14.75 0.61 -36.38
CA PRO A 182 -13.80 1.19 -37.33
C PRO A 182 -13.47 0.28 -38.51
N ASP A 183 -13.42 0.86 -39.72
CA ASP A 183 -13.01 0.18 -40.98
C ASP A 183 -11.60 -0.43 -40.94
N LEU A 184 -10.78 -0.03 -39.96
CA LEU A 184 -9.42 -0.55 -39.77
C LEU A 184 -9.40 -2.01 -39.29
N PHE A 185 -10.49 -2.51 -38.70
CA PHE A 185 -10.56 -3.91 -38.30
C PHE A 185 -10.70 -4.83 -39.52
N THR A 186 -9.69 -5.67 -39.72
CA THR A 186 -9.61 -6.59 -40.86
C THR A 186 -10.42 -7.87 -40.60
N ASP A 187 -10.41 -8.38 -39.35
CA ASP A 187 -11.14 -9.58 -38.95
C ASP A 187 -11.60 -9.43 -37.49
N ILE A 188 -12.86 -9.81 -37.22
CA ILE A 188 -13.47 -9.81 -35.89
C ILE A 188 -14.05 -11.20 -35.67
N ARG A 189 -13.50 -11.94 -34.68
CA ARG A 189 -13.98 -13.28 -34.33
C ARG A 189 -14.48 -13.30 -32.90
N VAL A 190 -15.70 -13.80 -32.74
CA VAL A 190 -16.33 -13.99 -31.42
C VAL A 190 -16.32 -15.48 -31.09
N ALA A 191 -15.52 -15.86 -30.09
CA ALA A 191 -15.39 -17.22 -29.58
C ALA A 191 -15.06 -17.21 -28.07
N ASP A 192 -15.45 -18.25 -27.35
CA ASP A 192 -15.12 -18.45 -25.93
C ASP A 192 -15.42 -17.26 -25.00
N GLY A 193 -16.53 -16.54 -25.26
CA GLY A 193 -16.96 -15.39 -24.48
C GLY A 193 -16.14 -14.13 -24.75
N CYS A 194 -15.34 -14.11 -25.82
CA CYS A 194 -14.44 -13.02 -26.16
C CYS A 194 -14.61 -12.58 -27.63
N ALA A 195 -14.58 -11.27 -27.88
CA ALA A 195 -14.42 -10.67 -29.20
C ALA A 195 -12.94 -10.42 -29.46
N THR A 196 -12.33 -11.23 -30.31
CA THR A 196 -10.97 -11.04 -30.79
C THR A 196 -11.01 -10.16 -32.05
N THR A 197 -10.40 -8.98 -31.99
CA THR A 197 -10.29 -8.07 -33.13
C THR A 197 -8.86 -8.04 -33.65
N PHE A 198 -8.74 -7.98 -34.97
CA PHE A 198 -7.46 -8.01 -35.66
C PHE A 198 -7.34 -6.87 -36.66
N VAL A 199 -6.21 -6.17 -36.59
CA VAL A 199 -5.78 -5.19 -37.60
C VAL A 199 -4.52 -5.72 -38.27
N ALA A 200 -4.60 -5.94 -39.58
CA ALA A 200 -3.51 -6.51 -40.35
C ALA A 200 -2.19 -5.74 -40.16
N GLY A 201 -1.14 -6.44 -39.75
CA GLY A 201 0.21 -5.87 -39.65
C GLY A 201 0.48 -5.00 -38.41
N GLN A 202 -0.49 -4.78 -37.50
CA GLN A 202 -0.31 -3.88 -36.36
C GLN A 202 -0.57 -4.52 -34.99
N PHE A 203 -1.82 -4.85 -34.66
CA PHE A 203 -2.21 -5.25 -33.30
C PHE A 203 -3.38 -6.24 -33.25
N HIS A 204 -3.49 -6.91 -32.09
CA HIS A 204 -4.53 -7.86 -31.74
C HIS A 204 -5.08 -7.51 -30.35
N VAL A 205 -6.39 -7.33 -30.25
CA VAL A 205 -7.06 -6.98 -28.99
C VAL A 205 -8.22 -7.92 -28.74
N VAL A 206 -8.37 -8.31 -27.47
CA VAL A 206 -9.44 -9.18 -27.01
C VAL A 206 -10.34 -8.40 -26.07
N PHE A 207 -11.60 -8.27 -26.45
CA PHE A 207 -12.66 -7.64 -25.67
C PHE A 207 -13.62 -8.67 -25.09
N THR A 208 -14.21 -8.33 -23.95
CA THR A 208 -15.24 -9.09 -23.23
C THR A 208 -16.25 -8.10 -22.65
N VAL A 209 -17.42 -8.59 -22.27
CA VAL A 209 -18.48 -7.75 -21.69
C VAL A 209 -18.63 -8.08 -20.20
N ASN A 210 -18.71 -7.06 -19.35
CA ASN A 210 -18.89 -7.24 -17.92
C ASN A 210 -20.37 -7.32 -17.53
N GLY A 211 -20.98 -8.47 -17.76
CA GLY A 211 -22.34 -8.76 -17.29
C GLY A 211 -23.32 -9.04 -18.43
N ARG A 212 -24.58 -9.24 -18.04
CA ARG A 212 -25.70 -9.59 -18.94
C ARG A 212 -26.59 -8.39 -19.29
N GLU A 213 -26.39 -7.27 -18.58
CA GLU A 213 -27.20 -6.08 -18.75
C GLU A 213 -26.83 -5.34 -20.05
N PRO A 214 -27.81 -4.71 -20.73
CA PRO A 214 -27.55 -3.98 -21.97
C PRO A 214 -26.64 -2.75 -21.77
N ASP A 215 -26.50 -2.24 -20.55
CA ASP A 215 -25.60 -1.14 -20.19
C ASP A 215 -24.21 -1.61 -19.69
N SER A 216 -23.91 -2.90 -19.87
CA SER A 216 -22.64 -3.45 -19.44
C SER A 216 -21.46 -2.90 -20.26
N LEU A 217 -20.41 -2.51 -19.54
CA LEU A 217 -19.21 -1.93 -20.10
C LEU A 217 -18.30 -2.98 -20.73
N TRP A 218 -17.65 -2.60 -21.83
CA TRP A 218 -16.61 -3.39 -22.47
C TRP A 218 -15.35 -3.48 -21.59
N ARG A 219 -14.76 -4.68 -21.53
CA ARG A 219 -13.51 -4.99 -20.84
C ARG A 219 -12.48 -5.57 -21.78
N VAL A 220 -11.27 -5.04 -21.72
CA VAL A 220 -10.09 -5.49 -22.46
C VAL A 220 -9.43 -6.62 -21.67
N VAL A 221 -9.34 -7.80 -22.28
CA VAL A 221 -8.66 -8.97 -21.70
C VAL A 221 -7.16 -8.91 -21.97
N SER A 222 -6.78 -8.60 -23.21
CA SER A 222 -5.39 -8.52 -23.64
C SER A 222 -5.28 -7.60 -24.86
N ALA A 223 -4.25 -6.76 -24.88
CA ALA A 223 -3.84 -5.97 -26.05
C ALA A 223 -2.39 -6.34 -26.37
N ARG A 224 -2.14 -6.89 -27.56
CA ARG A 224 -0.80 -7.30 -27.99
C ARG A 224 -0.50 -6.73 -29.37
N THR A 225 0.74 -6.31 -29.57
CA THR A 225 1.24 -5.97 -30.91
C THR A 225 1.73 -7.23 -31.63
N ILE A 226 1.77 -7.20 -32.96
CA ILE A 226 2.29 -8.33 -33.75
C ILE A 226 3.76 -8.65 -33.44
N LEU A 227 4.52 -7.66 -32.97
CA LEU A 227 5.91 -7.85 -32.54
C LEU A 227 6.02 -8.65 -31.24
N SER A 228 4.98 -8.61 -30.39
CA SER A 228 4.92 -9.32 -29.11
C SER A 228 4.38 -10.76 -29.25
N ASP A 229 3.74 -11.09 -30.37
CA ASP A 229 3.12 -12.41 -30.57
C ASP A 229 4.11 -13.40 -31.22
N ASP A 230 4.71 -14.25 -30.40
CA ASP A 230 5.67 -15.28 -30.85
C ASP A 230 5.06 -16.29 -31.84
N ILE A 231 3.75 -16.51 -31.80
CA ILE A 231 3.05 -17.50 -32.63
C ILE A 231 2.85 -16.98 -34.05
N ARG A 232 2.60 -15.68 -34.19
CA ARG A 232 2.24 -15.02 -35.46
C ARG A 232 3.33 -14.13 -36.04
N ARG A 233 4.51 -14.07 -35.40
CA ARG A 233 5.71 -13.52 -36.05
C ARG A 233 5.88 -14.19 -37.42
N PRO A 234 5.99 -13.42 -38.52
CA PRO A 234 6.23 -14.00 -39.83
C PRO A 234 7.47 -14.89 -39.76
N THR A 235 7.46 -16.05 -40.41
CA THR A 235 8.64 -16.96 -40.48
C THR A 235 9.90 -16.24 -41.00
N ALA A 236 9.73 -15.14 -41.74
CA ALA A 236 10.78 -14.21 -42.15
C ALA A 236 11.58 -13.58 -40.99
N PHE A 237 10.99 -13.40 -39.79
CA PHE A 237 11.68 -12.90 -38.59
C PHE A 237 12.58 -13.93 -37.91
N LYS A 238 12.53 -15.22 -38.31
CA LYS A 238 13.42 -16.27 -37.79
C LYS A 238 14.80 -16.28 -38.48
N VAL A 239 14.95 -15.58 -39.60
CA VAL A 239 16.23 -15.45 -40.31
C VAL A 239 17.00 -14.27 -39.71
N SER A 240 18.15 -14.52 -39.09
CA SER A 240 18.95 -13.50 -38.38
C SER A 240 19.66 -12.54 -39.34
N THR A 241 18.99 -11.48 -39.79
CA THR A 241 19.65 -10.28 -40.32
C THR A 241 19.80 -9.23 -39.22
N ALA A 242 20.77 -8.32 -39.36
CA ALA A 242 21.02 -7.27 -38.37
C ALA A 242 19.77 -6.39 -38.09
N ASN A 243 18.95 -6.15 -39.11
CA ASN A 243 17.71 -5.36 -39.01
C ASN A 243 16.65 -6.03 -38.14
N LEU A 244 16.55 -7.37 -38.20
CA LEU A 244 15.56 -8.13 -37.42
C LEU A 244 15.96 -8.23 -35.93
N ARG A 245 17.26 -8.15 -35.60
CA ARG A 245 17.73 -8.06 -34.20
C ARG A 245 17.35 -6.74 -33.55
N VAL A 246 17.44 -5.62 -34.27
CA VAL A 246 17.06 -4.30 -33.76
C VAL A 246 15.55 -4.23 -33.51
N ILE A 247 14.74 -4.86 -34.37
CA ILE A 247 13.29 -4.92 -34.19
C ILE A 247 12.93 -5.83 -33.00
N ALA A 248 13.59 -6.98 -32.86
CA ALA A 248 13.38 -7.88 -31.72
C ALA A 248 13.80 -7.25 -30.38
N ALA A 249 14.88 -6.46 -30.36
CA ALA A 249 15.35 -5.75 -29.16
C ALA A 249 14.38 -4.65 -28.69
N ASN A 250 13.61 -4.07 -29.62
CA ASN A 250 12.59 -3.05 -29.33
C ASN A 250 11.16 -3.62 -29.26
N ALA A 251 11.00 -4.95 -29.24
CA ALA A 251 9.70 -5.56 -29.08
C ALA A 251 9.11 -5.22 -27.69
N PRO A 252 7.80 -4.94 -27.58
CA PRO A 252 7.19 -4.63 -26.28
C PRO A 252 7.35 -5.77 -25.29
N THR A 253 7.78 -5.43 -24.07
CA THR A 253 7.83 -6.36 -22.95
C THR A 253 6.41 -6.71 -22.48
N PRO A 254 6.22 -7.81 -21.73
CA PRO A 254 4.93 -8.14 -21.13
C PRO A 254 4.38 -6.99 -20.27
N GLU A 255 5.24 -6.29 -19.53
CA GLU A 255 4.85 -5.12 -18.72
C GLU A 255 4.31 -3.96 -19.57
N HIS A 256 4.91 -3.69 -20.73
CA HIS A 256 4.39 -2.69 -21.66
C HIS A 256 3.01 -3.07 -22.21
N ASN A 257 2.76 -4.36 -22.45
CA ASN A 257 1.46 -4.85 -22.91
C ASN A 257 0.39 -4.74 -21.80
N ASP A 258 0.76 -4.96 -20.54
CA ASP A 258 -0.13 -4.75 -19.40
C ASP A 258 -0.48 -3.26 -19.22
N HIS A 259 0.52 -2.37 -19.35
CA HIS A 259 0.28 -0.94 -19.34
C HIS A 259 -0.62 -0.49 -20.50
N LEU A 260 -0.36 -1.00 -21.71
CA LEU A 260 -1.18 -0.75 -22.89
C LEU A 260 -2.63 -1.21 -22.67
N LYS A 261 -2.83 -2.40 -22.10
CA LYS A 261 -4.15 -2.92 -21.72
C LYS A 261 -4.88 -1.96 -20.76
N HIS A 262 -4.20 -1.45 -19.74
CA HIS A 262 -4.79 -0.49 -18.80
C HIS A 262 -5.18 0.84 -19.48
N LEU A 263 -4.34 1.36 -20.37
CA LEU A 263 -4.63 2.57 -21.13
C LEU A 263 -5.85 2.39 -22.04
N VAL A 264 -5.90 1.27 -22.78
CA VAL A 264 -7.05 0.97 -23.65
C VAL A 264 -8.32 0.77 -22.81
N GLN A 265 -8.25 0.07 -21.66
CA GLN A 265 -9.40 -0.09 -20.77
C GLN A 265 -9.95 1.26 -20.29
N LYS A 266 -9.07 2.21 -19.93
CA LYS A 266 -9.49 3.54 -19.48
C LYS A 266 -10.25 4.29 -20.58
N VAL A 267 -9.76 4.22 -21.82
CA VAL A 267 -10.40 4.89 -22.97
C VAL A 267 -11.71 4.22 -23.35
N VAL A 268 -11.76 2.90 -23.35
CA VAL A 268 -12.98 2.11 -23.60
C VAL A 268 -14.09 2.41 -22.57
N THR A 269 -13.71 2.69 -21.32
CA THR A 269 -14.68 3.00 -20.26
C THR A 269 -15.19 4.45 -20.32
N ALA A 270 -14.39 5.37 -20.88
CA ALA A 270 -14.69 6.80 -20.91
C ALA A 270 -15.36 7.26 -22.22
N SER A 271 -15.14 6.54 -23.32
CA SER A 271 -15.66 6.89 -24.65
C SER A 271 -17.07 6.36 -24.86
N ALA A 272 -17.92 7.15 -25.52
CA ALA A 272 -19.21 6.67 -26.03
C ALA A 272 -19.07 5.68 -27.19
N SER A 273 -17.94 5.73 -27.92
CA SER A 273 -17.57 4.76 -28.95
C SER A 273 -16.29 4.01 -28.52
N PRO A 274 -16.41 2.82 -27.89
CA PRO A 274 -15.30 2.14 -27.24
C PRO A 274 -14.26 1.60 -28.25
N PHE A 275 -14.72 1.12 -29.40
CA PHE A 275 -13.85 0.51 -30.43
C PHE A 275 -13.04 1.55 -31.20
N VAL A 276 -13.64 2.69 -31.56
CA VAL A 276 -12.97 3.80 -32.23
C VAL A 276 -11.88 4.38 -31.32
N GLY A 277 -12.21 4.64 -30.05
CA GLY A 277 -11.26 5.14 -29.07
C GLY A 277 -10.10 4.18 -28.81
N ALA A 278 -10.38 2.87 -28.71
CA ALA A 278 -9.35 1.85 -28.58
C ALA A 278 -8.41 1.82 -29.78
N CYS A 279 -8.94 1.85 -31.01
CA CYS A 279 -8.15 1.87 -32.24
C CYS A 279 -7.22 3.08 -32.33
N ALA A 280 -7.70 4.28 -32.00
CA ALA A 280 -6.90 5.49 -32.06
C ALA A 280 -5.66 5.42 -31.14
N VAL A 281 -5.85 4.94 -29.91
CA VAL A 281 -4.74 4.77 -28.93
C VAL A 281 -3.74 3.72 -29.40
N LEU A 282 -4.22 2.61 -29.95
CA LEU A 282 -3.36 1.53 -30.44
C LEU A 282 -2.58 1.95 -31.69
N GLN A 283 -3.19 2.72 -32.57
CA GLN A 283 -2.53 3.26 -33.76
C GLN A 283 -1.45 4.30 -33.40
N ASP A 284 -1.73 5.20 -32.45
CA ASP A 284 -0.73 6.14 -31.93
C ASP A 284 0.43 5.40 -31.23
N PHE A 285 0.14 4.34 -30.48
CA PHE A 285 1.18 3.50 -29.90
C PHE A 285 2.03 2.81 -30.99
N CYS A 286 1.40 2.23 -32.01
CA CYS A 286 2.11 1.54 -33.09
C CYS A 286 2.95 2.52 -33.95
N SER A 287 2.47 3.74 -34.20
CA SER A 287 3.23 4.74 -34.95
C SER A 287 4.47 5.21 -34.17
N ARG A 288 4.33 5.46 -32.87
CA ARG A 288 5.47 5.81 -31.99
C ARG A 288 6.46 4.68 -31.87
N LEU A 289 5.97 3.45 -31.77
CA LEU A 289 6.83 2.27 -31.73
C LEU A 289 7.60 2.09 -33.05
N ALA A 290 6.95 2.30 -34.20
CA ALA A 290 7.61 2.27 -35.50
C ALA A 290 8.71 3.35 -35.60
N LEU A 291 8.45 4.57 -35.12
CA LEU A 291 9.45 5.64 -35.06
C LEU A 291 10.63 5.29 -34.15
N GLN A 292 10.37 4.66 -33.00
CA GLN A 292 11.43 4.21 -32.09
C GLN A 292 12.30 3.13 -32.72
N ILE A 293 11.69 2.19 -33.45
CA ILE A 293 12.43 1.17 -34.21
C ILE A 293 13.29 1.84 -35.29
N LEU A 294 12.74 2.79 -36.05
CA LEU A 294 13.50 3.53 -37.08
C LEU A 294 14.65 4.32 -36.49
N LEU A 295 14.46 4.96 -35.33
CA LEU A 295 15.50 5.67 -34.60
C LEU A 295 16.61 4.70 -34.16
N ALA A 296 16.25 3.54 -33.61
CA ALA A 296 17.22 2.53 -33.21
C ALA A 296 18.00 1.96 -34.41
N GLN A 297 17.34 1.76 -35.55
CA GLN A 297 17.99 1.38 -36.80
C GLN A 297 18.95 2.48 -37.28
N GLY A 298 18.54 3.75 -37.20
CA GLY A 298 19.37 4.91 -37.53
C GLY A 298 20.64 4.97 -36.67
N HIS A 299 20.54 4.79 -35.36
CA HIS A 299 21.72 4.69 -34.50
C HIS A 299 22.60 3.48 -34.85
N GLY A 300 21.99 2.33 -35.16
CA GLY A 300 22.72 1.16 -35.65
C GLY A 300 23.52 1.44 -36.93
N LEU A 301 22.94 2.20 -37.86
CA LEU A 301 23.59 2.63 -39.10
C LEU A 301 24.64 3.73 -38.90
N VAL A 302 24.54 4.57 -37.87
CA VAL A 302 25.60 5.54 -37.53
C VAL A 302 26.83 4.81 -36.97
N ILE A 303 26.60 3.75 -36.18
CA ILE A 303 27.67 2.94 -35.58
C ILE A 303 28.29 2.00 -36.63
N ALA A 304 27.48 1.42 -37.52
CA ALA A 304 27.97 0.63 -38.64
C ALA A 304 28.45 1.56 -39.76
N ARG A 305 29.77 1.76 -39.85
CA ARG A 305 30.42 2.59 -40.86
C ARG A 305 29.85 2.27 -42.26
N TRP A 306 29.18 3.24 -42.87
CA TRP A 306 28.68 3.14 -44.24
C TRP A 306 29.88 2.92 -45.18
N PRO A 307 29.80 2.02 -46.18
CA PRO A 307 30.76 2.03 -47.28
C PRO A 307 30.70 3.33 -48.07
#